data_AF-A0A7J7KCI1-F1
#
_entry.id   AF-A0A7J7KCI1-F1
#
_cell.length_a   1.000
_cell.length_b   1.000
_cell.length_c   1.000
_cell.angle_alpha   90.00
_cell.angle_beta   90.00
_cell.angle_gamma   90.00
#
_symmetry.space_group_name_H-M   'P 1'
#
loop_
_entity.id
_entity.type
_entity.pdbx_description
1 polymer ?
#
loop_
_entity_poly.entity_id
_entity_poly.type
_entity_poly.pdbx_seq_one_letter_code
_entity_poly.pdbx_strand_id
1 'polypeptide(L)'
;MNGHYSKCDFFNYKRKDLAKYGNASNLQLNEKIKEMQKRGEQVYHMSFGQSPFPLAEEMVAALKKHAYRHDYVSMNGECEAEYYVTM
;
A
#
# COMPACT_ATOMS: atom_id res chain seq x y z
N MET A 1 7.25 -11.66 -30.61
CA MET A 1 5.99 -10.92 -30.43
C MET A 1 6.30 -9.70 -29.58
N ASN A 2 6.71 -8.60 -30.21
CA ASN A 2 7.14 -7.38 -29.52
C ASN A 2 6.00 -6.36 -29.62
N GLY A 3 5.04 -6.46 -28.69
CA GLY A 3 3.99 -5.46 -28.54
C GLY A 3 4.56 -4.23 -27.83
N HIS A 4 4.90 -3.20 -28.60
CA HIS A 4 5.11 -1.85 -28.07
C HIS A 4 3.78 -1.35 -27.50
N TYR A 5 3.57 -1.49 -26.19
CA TYR A 5 2.51 -0.73 -25.52
C TYR A 5 2.93 0.75 -25.53
N SER A 6 2.44 1.50 -26.51
CA SER A 6 2.42 2.96 -26.44
C SER A 6 1.71 3.37 -25.15
N LYS A 7 2.30 4.28 -24.37
CA LYS A 7 1.61 4.91 -23.23
C LYS A 7 0.30 5.50 -23.77
N CYS A 8 -0.83 4.87 -23.48
CA CYS A 8 -2.13 5.40 -23.82
C CYS A 8 -2.38 6.67 -23.00
N ASP A 9 -2.79 7.76 -23.65
CA ASP A 9 -3.23 8.98 -22.96
C ASP A 9 -4.60 8.73 -22.32
N PHE A 10 -4.58 8.29 -21.07
CA PHE A 10 -5.80 8.04 -20.27
C PHE A 10 -6.50 9.32 -19.79
N PHE A 11 -5.98 10.50 -20.13
CA PHE A 11 -6.53 11.79 -19.69
C PHE A 11 -8.00 11.99 -20.09
N ASN A 12 -8.42 11.46 -21.25
CA ASN A 12 -9.80 11.57 -21.74
C ASN A 12 -10.81 10.68 -20.99
N TYR A 13 -10.34 9.72 -20.18
CA TYR A 13 -11.19 8.83 -19.38
C TYR A 13 -11.28 9.26 -17.91
N LYS A 14 -10.65 10.38 -17.54
CA LYS A 14 -10.72 10.88 -16.17
C LYS A 14 -12.12 11.43 -15.89
N ARG A 15 -12.79 10.86 -14.89
CA ARG A 15 -14.06 11.37 -14.35
C ARG A 15 -13.94 12.85 -13.98
N LYS A 16 -14.89 13.67 -14.44
CA LYS A 16 -14.87 15.14 -14.26
C LYS A 16 -14.97 15.56 -12.80
N ASP A 17 -15.69 14.80 -11.97
CA ASP A 17 -15.85 15.08 -10.54
C ASP A 17 -14.55 14.86 -9.73
N LEU A 18 -13.61 14.08 -10.26
CA LEU A 18 -12.28 13.90 -9.67
C LEU A 18 -11.34 15.08 -9.93
N ALA A 19 -11.72 16.06 -10.77
CA ALA A 19 -10.88 17.22 -11.07
C ALA A 19 -10.61 18.10 -9.83
N LYS A 20 -11.47 18.02 -8.81
CA LYS A 20 -11.33 18.78 -7.55
C LYS A 20 -10.32 18.18 -6.57
N TYR A 21 -9.91 16.93 -6.78
CA TYR A 21 -8.99 16.23 -5.91
C TYR A 21 -7.56 16.35 -6.45
N GLY A 22 -6.67 16.87 -5.60
CA GLY A 22 -5.24 16.94 -5.86
C GLY A 22 -4.48 15.81 -5.16
N ASN A 23 -3.16 15.82 -5.34
CA ASN A 23 -2.28 14.91 -4.59
C ASN A 23 -2.34 15.24 -3.09
N ALA A 24 -2.31 14.22 -2.24
CA ALA A 24 -2.23 14.41 -0.81
C ALA A 24 -0.91 15.11 -0.43
N SER A 25 -0.99 16.16 0.38
CA SER A 25 0.18 16.94 0.84
C SER A 25 1.23 16.07 1.55
N ASN A 26 0.78 15.12 2.36
CA ASN A 26 1.65 14.17 3.07
C ASN A 26 2.43 13.26 2.11
N LEU A 27 1.84 12.91 0.95
CA LEU A 27 2.51 12.09 -0.04
C LEU A 27 3.64 12.88 -0.72
N GLN A 28 3.37 14.13 -1.10
CA GLN A 28 4.36 15.02 -1.70
C GLN A 28 5.54 15.29 -0.75
N LEU A 29 5.27 15.44 0.55
CA LEU A 29 6.31 15.58 1.56
C LEU A 29 7.18 14.32 1.64
N ASN A 30 6.55 13.14 1.72
CA ASN A 30 7.26 11.86 1.76
C ASN A 30 8.09 11.61 0.49
N GLU A 31 7.65 12.07 -0.68
CA GLU A 31 8.42 12.02 -1.94
C GLU A 31 9.68 12.88 -1.86
N LYS A 32 9.57 14.13 -1.41
CA LYS A 32 10.74 15.02 -1.23
C LYS A 32 11.75 14.45 -0.24
N ILE A 33 11.28 13.88 0.87
CA ILE A 33 12.15 13.23 1.86
C ILE A 33 12.91 12.06 1.23
N LYS A 34 12.23 11.23 0.43
CA LYS A 34 12.87 10.12 -0.32
C LYS A 34 13.91 10.62 -1.32
N GLU A 35 13.66 11.75 -1.99
CA GLU A 35 14.64 12.36 -2.90
C GLU A 35 15.89 12.83 -2.14
N MET A 36 15.71 13.52 -1.02
CA MET A 36 16.84 13.95 -0.17
C MET A 36 17.67 12.76 0.33
N GLN A 37 17.01 11.69 0.80
CA GLN A 37 17.67 10.46 1.21
C GLN A 37 18.47 9.81 0.06
N LYS A 38 17.91 9.76 -1.16
CA LYS A 38 18.62 9.24 -2.35
C LYS A 38 19.84 10.07 -2.73
N ARG A 39 19.85 11.36 -2.43
CA ARG A 39 21.02 12.25 -2.63
C ARG A 39 22.09 12.09 -1.54
N GLY A 40 21.86 11.25 -0.54
CA GLY A 40 22.78 11.03 0.58
C GLY A 40 22.68 12.09 1.68
N GLU A 41 21.62 12.90 1.69
CA GLU A 41 21.41 13.87 2.76
C GLU A 41 20.99 13.17 4.06
N GLN A 42 21.49 13.65 5.19
CA GLN A 42 21.09 13.17 6.51
C GLN A 42 19.69 13.70 6.84
N VAL A 43 18.67 12.85 6.72
CA VAL A 43 17.27 13.19 7.00
C VAL A 43 16.71 12.30 8.10
N TYR A 44 16.23 12.92 9.18
CA TYR A 44 15.50 12.23 10.25
C TYR A 44 14.01 12.26 9.94
N HIS A 45 13.54 11.25 9.21
CA HIS A 45 12.13 11.10 8.86
C HIS A 45 11.38 10.48 10.04
N MET A 46 10.38 11.17 10.59
CA MET A 46 9.50 10.64 11.66
C MET A 46 8.05 10.46 11.18
N SER A 47 7.76 10.83 9.94
CA SER A 47 6.42 10.82 9.34
C SER A 47 6.14 9.50 8.61
N PHE A 48 6.45 8.38 9.25
CA PHE A 48 6.24 7.06 8.66
C PHE A 48 4.74 6.74 8.59
N GLY A 49 4.20 6.50 7.39
CA GLY A 49 2.82 6.05 7.22
C GLY A 49 2.63 4.54 7.42
N GLN A 50 3.71 3.78 7.29
CA GLN A 50 3.77 2.35 7.60
C GLN A 50 4.87 2.12 8.63
N SER A 51 4.68 1.11 9.48
CA SER A 51 5.70 0.65 10.41
C SER A 51 6.98 0.28 9.65
N PRO A 52 8.16 0.82 10.02
CA PRO A 52 9.44 0.41 9.44
C PRO A 52 9.99 -0.87 10.08
N PHE A 53 9.29 -1.44 11.07
CA PHE A 53 9.75 -2.61 11.81
C PHE A 53 9.42 -3.89 11.05
N PRO A 54 10.30 -4.92 11.10
CA PRO A 54 10.01 -6.20 10.51
C PRO A 54 8.78 -6.83 11.16
N LEU A 55 8.01 -7.57 10.37
CA LEU A 55 6.91 -8.39 10.89
C LEU A 55 7.48 -9.53 11.75
N ALA A 56 6.74 -9.93 12.79
CA ALA A 56 7.14 -11.06 13.61
C ALA A 56 7.17 -12.36 12.79
N GLU A 57 8.21 -13.17 12.95
CA GLU A 57 8.41 -14.40 12.19
C GLU A 57 7.24 -15.38 12.36
N GLU A 58 6.66 -15.44 13.57
CA GLU A 58 5.51 -16.27 13.88
C GLU A 58 4.28 -15.90 13.04
N MET A 59 4.03 -14.60 12.85
CA MET A 59 2.94 -14.13 11.99
C MET A 59 3.19 -14.56 10.54
N VAL A 60 4.42 -14.41 10.04
CA VAL A 60 4.79 -14.81 8.68
C VAL A 60 4.63 -16.32 8.50
N ALA A 61 5.03 -17.12 9.49
CA ALA A 61 4.89 -18.58 9.46
C ALA A 61 3.41 -19.00 9.44
N ALA A 62 2.57 -18.37 10.28
CA ALA A 62 1.12 -18.64 10.30
C ALA A 62 0.46 -18.30 8.96
N LEU A 63 0.76 -17.13 8.38
CA LEU A 63 0.24 -16.74 7.06
C LEU A 63 0.66 -17.73 5.97
N LYS A 64 1.94 -18.16 5.95
CA LYS A 64 2.44 -19.16 5.00
C LYS A 64 1.73 -20.50 5.16
N LYS A 65 1.52 -20.96 6.39
CA LYS A 65 0.81 -22.22 6.70
C LYS A 65 -0.62 -22.22 6.15
N HIS A 66 -1.29 -21.06 6.14
CA HIS A 66 -2.67 -20.93 5.72
C HIS A 66 -2.85 -20.43 4.28
N ALA A 67 -1.77 -20.24 3.52
CA ALA A 67 -1.80 -19.72 2.15
C ALA A 67 -2.60 -20.58 1.14
N TYR A 68 -2.90 -21.83 1.47
CA TYR A 68 -3.77 -22.70 0.66
C TYR A 68 -5.25 -22.27 0.70
N ARG A 69 -5.67 -21.49 1.71
CA ARG A 69 -7.03 -20.95 1.82
C ARG A 69 -7.13 -19.67 0.99
N HIS A 70 -7.46 -19.80 -0.29
CA HIS A 70 -7.57 -18.69 -1.25
C HIS A 70 -9.01 -18.36 -1.66
N ASP A 71 -9.99 -19.06 -1.08
CA ASP A 71 -11.39 -18.90 -1.43
C ASP A 71 -11.94 -17.58 -0.88
N TYR A 72 -13.04 -17.12 -1.46
CA TYR A 72 -13.71 -15.91 -0.99
C TYR A 72 -14.17 -16.08 0.46
N VAL A 73 -13.73 -15.16 1.30
CA VAL A 73 -14.17 -15.01 2.68
C VAL A 73 -15.48 -14.20 2.70
N SER A 74 -16.27 -14.35 3.76
CA SER A 74 -17.48 -13.54 3.98
C SER A 74 -17.14 -12.04 4.01
N MET A 75 -18.14 -11.17 3.76
CA MET A 75 -17.95 -9.71 3.78
C MET A 75 -17.38 -9.18 5.11
N ASN A 76 -17.64 -9.86 6.23
CA ASN A 76 -17.16 -9.42 7.54
C ASN A 76 -15.83 -10.06 7.94
N GLY A 77 -15.24 -10.88 7.06
CA GLY A 77 -14.03 -11.64 7.34
C GLY A 77 -14.33 -13.08 7.77
N GLU A 78 -13.30 -13.75 8.28
CA GLU A 78 -13.41 -15.10 8.82
C GLU A 78 -13.91 -15.03 10.26
N CYS A 79 -14.87 -15.88 10.64
CA CYS A 79 -15.43 -15.90 12.00
C CYS A 79 -14.34 -16.08 13.09
N GLU A 80 -13.25 -16.77 12.77
CA GLU A 80 -12.11 -16.94 13.67
C GLU A 80 -11.44 -15.60 13.99
N ALA A 81 -11.19 -14.76 12.98
CA ALA A 81 -10.60 -13.44 13.17
C ALA A 81 -11.54 -12.49 13.92
N GLU A 82 -12.85 -12.54 13.65
CA GLU A 82 -13.85 -11.73 14.37
C GLU A 82 -13.90 -12.06 15.87
N TYR A 83 -13.80 -13.35 16.23
CA TYR A 83 -13.77 -13.80 17.62
C TYR A 83 -12.59 -13.20 18.40
N TYR A 84 -11.38 -13.21 17.83
CA TYR A 84 -10.19 -12.67 18.48
C TYR A 84 -10.16 -11.14 18.58
N VAL A 85 -10.88 -10.43 17.72
CA VAL A 85 -10.94 -8.96 17.73
C VAL A 85 -12.00 -8.43 18.71
N THR A 86 -12.99 -9.24 19.08
CA THR A 86 -14.11 -8.83 19.94
C THR A 86 -13.93 -9.15 21.42
N MET A 87 -12.90 -9.92 21.79
CA MET A 87 -12.46 -10.13 23.19
C MET A 87 -11.43 -9.11 23.62
#